data_AF-A0A1G3HGB6-F1
#
_entry.id   AF-A0A1G3HGB6-F1
#
_cell.length_a   1.000
_cell.length_b   1.000
_cell.length_c   1.000
_cell.angle_alpha   90.00
_cell.angle_beta   90.00
_cell.angle_gamma   90.00
#
_symmetry.space_group_name_H-M   'P 1'
#
loop_
_entity.id
_entity.type
_entity.pdbx_description
1 polymer ?
#
loop_
_entity_poly.entity_id
_entity_poly.type
_entity_poly.pdbx_seq_one_letter_code
_entity_poly.pdbx_strand_id
1 'polypeptide(L)'
;MRTGRQQGYALLFMLIILVMGSLYGVVSQLDAATQKYGRSTATIQALALAKEALIGDAVSQSPVTSAGELRLPDLGFGVGYTPKEGSSAPNFSGNNQDYSVVGKIPWKTLGIPPLRDEYGECLWYAVSGRFKKNPQTSVLNWDTQGQIDVIDGNGSIIASNVVALIAAAGPALDGQNRVSADPAYTQCGGNYDVRNYLDSYDVSNAVSGQVNYFAGSTNNRVALNSNNKQFVATNGDHYNDRFLYMMVDDIFRPIIRRSDFATQISSLLDDSTFRTHLQSVVIAGSKGMDNVSCTNTSSSNTTFCTNWKEMLLLTQLSTPASITLNGAATSPCNRVLIFAGQKTGAQVRSSTTDKADIANYLESPNLAAFNVPTANSANFVGISTFAWNSPSTDLMRCLP
;
A
#
# COMPACT_ATOMS: atom_id res chain seq x y z
N MET A 1 -68.54 -31.30 -55.63
CA MET A 1 -67.62 -32.01 -54.70
C MET A 1 -66.33 -31.20 -54.60
N ARG A 2 -66.22 -30.38 -53.54
CA ARG A 2 -65.20 -30.43 -52.47
C ARG A 2 -63.77 -29.99 -52.86
N THR A 3 -63.53 -28.69 -52.71
CA THR A 3 -62.21 -28.06 -52.54
C THR A 3 -61.62 -28.43 -51.18
N GLY A 4 -60.53 -29.20 -51.17
CA GLY A 4 -59.77 -29.56 -49.96
C GLY A 4 -58.77 -28.46 -49.58
N ARG A 5 -58.98 -27.88 -48.40
CA ARG A 5 -58.32 -26.71 -47.82
C ARG A 5 -56.94 -27.07 -47.26
N GLN A 6 -55.84 -26.77 -47.96
CA GLN A 6 -54.49 -26.80 -47.39
C GLN A 6 -54.20 -25.52 -46.60
N GLN A 7 -54.52 -25.48 -45.30
CA GLN A 7 -54.12 -24.35 -44.42
C GLN A 7 -53.71 -24.76 -42.99
N GLY A 8 -53.51 -26.05 -42.71
CA GLY A 8 -53.19 -26.52 -41.33
C GLY A 8 -51.71 -26.56 -40.96
N TYR A 9 -50.83 -26.93 -41.89
CA TYR A 9 -49.44 -27.26 -41.56
C TYR A 9 -48.48 -26.06 -41.60
N ALA A 10 -48.73 -25.07 -42.46
CA ALA A 10 -47.85 -23.90 -42.59
C ALA A 10 -47.79 -23.07 -41.29
N LEU A 11 -48.93 -22.95 -40.59
CA LEU A 11 -49.05 -22.20 -39.34
C LEU A 11 -48.37 -22.94 -38.18
N LEU A 12 -48.41 -24.27 -38.20
CA LEU A 12 -47.73 -25.16 -37.25
C LEU A 12 -46.20 -25.09 -37.43
N PHE A 13 -45.71 -25.08 -38.67
CA PHE A 13 -44.29 -24.88 -38.95
C PHE A 13 -43.79 -23.49 -38.56
N MET A 14 -44.55 -22.42 -38.86
CA MET A 14 -44.20 -21.08 -38.39
C MET A 14 -44.15 -21.00 -36.86
N LEU A 15 -45.12 -21.59 -36.17
CA LEU A 15 -45.15 -21.61 -34.70
C LEU A 15 -43.92 -22.33 -34.14
N ILE A 16 -43.54 -23.49 -34.69
CA ILE A 16 -42.35 -24.24 -34.26
C ILE A 16 -41.08 -23.43 -34.47
N ILE A 17 -40.93 -22.78 -35.62
CA ILE A 17 -39.76 -21.94 -35.91
C ILE A 17 -39.70 -20.74 -34.96
N LEU A 18 -40.84 -20.13 -34.65
CA LEU A 18 -40.93 -18.98 -33.75
C LEU A 18 -40.61 -19.38 -32.31
N VAL A 19 -41.11 -20.53 -31.86
CA VAL A 19 -40.79 -21.11 -30.55
C VAL A 19 -39.30 -21.46 -30.47
N MET A 20 -38.74 -22.16 -31.46
CA MET A 20 -37.31 -22.49 -31.48
C MET A 20 -36.41 -21.24 -31.53
N GLY A 21 -36.77 -20.24 -32.33
CA GLY A 21 -36.04 -18.97 -32.38
C GLY A 21 -36.08 -18.21 -31.06
N SER A 22 -37.23 -18.22 -30.37
CA SER A 22 -37.38 -17.59 -29.06
C SER A 22 -36.57 -18.32 -27.96
N LEU A 23 -36.57 -19.65 -27.95
CA LEU A 23 -35.76 -20.44 -27.02
C LEU A 23 -34.26 -20.23 -27.27
N TYR A 24 -33.84 -20.22 -28.53
CA TYR A 24 -32.44 -19.94 -28.89
C TYR A 24 -32.00 -18.54 -28.44
N GLY A 25 -32.84 -17.52 -28.65
CA GLY A 25 -32.59 -16.16 -28.20
C GLY A 25 -32.42 -16.06 -26.67
N VAL A 26 -33.29 -16.73 -25.90
CA VAL A 26 -33.21 -16.72 -24.43
C VAL A 26 -31.98 -17.48 -23.92
N VAL A 27 -31.65 -18.63 -24.50
CA VAL A 27 -30.44 -19.41 -24.13
C VAL A 27 -29.17 -18.62 -24.44
N SER A 28 -29.09 -18.00 -25.62
CA SER A 28 -27.92 -17.19 -26.01
C SER A 28 -27.69 -15.99 -25.08
N GLN A 29 -28.77 -15.37 -24.57
CA GLN A 29 -28.68 -14.27 -23.59
C GLN A 29 -28.28 -14.77 -22.20
N LEU A 30 -28.76 -15.94 -21.78
CA LEU A 30 -28.39 -16.55 -20.50
C LEU A 30 -26.92 -17.00 -20.48
N ASP A 31 -26.43 -17.56 -21.59
CA ASP A 31 -25.02 -17.92 -21.78
C ASP A 31 -24.12 -16.68 -21.77
N ALA A 32 -24.51 -15.61 -22.46
CA ALA A 32 -23.78 -14.34 -22.44
C ALA A 32 -23.73 -13.72 -21.03
N ALA A 33 -24.84 -13.77 -20.29
CA ALA A 33 -24.91 -13.25 -18.93
C ALA A 33 -24.06 -14.08 -17.95
N THR A 34 -24.21 -15.40 -17.92
CA THR A 34 -23.42 -16.30 -17.06
C THR A 34 -21.93 -16.24 -17.40
N GLN A 35 -21.57 -16.11 -18.68
CA GLN A 35 -20.20 -15.91 -19.11
C GLN A 35 -19.65 -14.54 -18.66
N LYS A 36 -20.44 -13.46 -18.73
CA LYS A 36 -20.05 -12.13 -18.24
C LYS A 36 -19.86 -12.10 -16.71
N TYR A 37 -20.76 -12.74 -15.96
CA TYR A 37 -20.64 -12.88 -14.50
C TYR A 37 -19.42 -13.76 -14.10
N GLY A 38 -19.20 -14.87 -14.80
CA GLY A 38 -18.04 -15.74 -14.58
C GLY A 38 -16.71 -15.07 -14.91
N ARG A 39 -16.63 -14.32 -16.02
CA ARG A 39 -15.45 -13.53 -16.43
C ARG A 39 -15.10 -12.46 -15.40
N SER A 40 -16.10 -11.68 -14.95
CA SER A 40 -15.91 -10.68 -13.91
C SER A 40 -15.35 -11.27 -12.61
N THR A 41 -15.73 -12.51 -12.29
CA THR A 41 -15.25 -13.23 -11.09
C THR A 41 -13.77 -13.61 -11.22
N ALA A 42 -13.31 -14.05 -12.40
CA ALA A 42 -11.92 -14.44 -12.62
C ALA A 42 -10.95 -13.26 -12.44
N THR A 43 -11.29 -12.09 -13.00
CA THR A 43 -10.49 -10.86 -12.83
C THR A 43 -10.40 -10.45 -11.35
N ILE A 44 -11.52 -10.49 -10.61
CA ILE A 44 -11.56 -10.16 -9.18
C ILE A 44 -10.68 -11.13 -8.36
N GLN A 45 -10.76 -12.43 -8.66
CA GLN A 45 -9.93 -13.44 -7.99
C GLN A 45 -8.44 -13.25 -8.27
N ALA A 46 -8.08 -12.94 -9.51
CA ALA A 46 -6.69 -12.66 -9.89
C ALA A 46 -6.17 -11.42 -9.16
N LEU A 47 -6.93 -10.32 -9.12
CA LEU A 47 -6.56 -9.11 -8.38
C LEU A 47 -6.39 -9.39 -6.88
N ALA A 48 -7.31 -10.14 -6.28
CA ALA A 48 -7.24 -10.52 -4.87
C ALA A 48 -6.01 -11.39 -4.57
N LEU A 49 -5.71 -12.40 -5.39
CA LEU A 49 -4.52 -13.25 -5.19
C LEU A 49 -3.22 -12.44 -5.33
N ALA A 50 -3.16 -11.52 -6.29
CA ALA A 50 -2.03 -10.61 -6.44
C ALA A 50 -1.83 -9.72 -5.20
N LYS A 51 -2.92 -9.17 -4.65
CA LYS A 51 -2.88 -8.36 -3.42
C LYS A 51 -2.37 -9.17 -2.24
N GLU A 52 -2.91 -10.36 -2.02
CA GLU A 52 -2.48 -11.25 -0.93
C GLU A 52 -1.01 -11.67 -1.08
N ALA A 53 -0.54 -11.97 -2.29
CA ALA A 53 0.86 -12.33 -2.53
C ALA A 53 1.82 -11.17 -2.24
N LEU A 54 1.45 -9.94 -2.63
CA LEU A 54 2.24 -8.73 -2.35
C LEU A 54 2.28 -8.43 -0.84
N ILE A 55 1.14 -8.51 -0.16
CA ILE A 55 1.08 -8.34 1.31
C ILE A 55 1.92 -9.44 1.98
N GLY A 56 1.76 -10.70 1.58
CA GLY A 56 2.50 -11.84 2.11
C GLY A 56 4.02 -11.70 1.98
N ASP A 57 4.53 -11.29 0.82
CA ASP A 57 5.97 -11.03 0.63
C ASP A 57 6.45 -9.85 1.49
N ALA A 58 5.69 -8.75 1.58
CA ALA A 58 6.06 -7.59 2.40
C ALA A 58 6.07 -7.91 3.91
N VAL A 59 5.09 -8.69 4.38
CA VAL A 59 4.92 -9.04 5.80
C VAL A 59 5.90 -10.12 6.23
N SER A 60 6.30 -11.04 5.35
CA SER A 60 7.18 -12.18 5.70
C SER A 60 8.67 -11.81 5.78
N GLN A 61 9.06 -10.59 5.42
CA GLN A 61 10.47 -10.19 5.42
C GLN A 61 11.05 -10.20 6.83
N SER A 62 12.28 -10.69 6.95
CA SER A 62 13.02 -10.80 8.20
C SER A 62 14.39 -10.13 8.05
N PRO A 63 14.91 -9.45 9.09
CA PRO A 63 14.24 -9.14 10.37
C PRO A 63 13.00 -8.23 10.19
N VAL A 64 12.17 -8.06 11.24
CA VAL A 64 10.96 -7.21 11.20
C VAL A 64 11.23 -5.76 10.78
N THR A 65 12.46 -5.28 10.98
CA THR A 65 12.93 -3.97 10.51
C THR A 65 12.97 -3.83 8.99
N SER A 66 12.97 -4.95 8.26
CA SER A 66 12.88 -5.00 6.80
C SER A 66 11.44 -5.24 6.30
N ALA A 67 10.47 -5.42 7.21
CA ALA A 67 9.09 -5.73 6.84
C ALA A 67 8.34 -4.49 6.35
N GLY A 68 7.37 -4.71 5.47
CA GLY A 68 6.49 -3.67 4.92
C GLY A 68 6.96 -3.05 3.62
N GLU A 69 8.16 -3.38 3.17
CA GLU A 69 8.67 -2.98 1.87
C GLU A 69 8.16 -3.92 0.78
N LEU A 70 7.64 -3.34 -0.30
CA LEU A 70 7.15 -4.06 -1.46
C LEU A 70 8.24 -4.19 -2.54
N ARG A 71 8.21 -5.29 -3.28
CA ARG A 71 9.12 -5.48 -4.42
C ARG A 71 8.88 -4.43 -5.50
N LEU A 72 9.93 -4.13 -6.27
CA LEU A 72 9.76 -3.45 -7.54
C LEU A 72 8.92 -4.34 -8.49
N PRO A 73 8.09 -3.76 -9.35
CA PRO A 73 7.38 -4.50 -10.38
C PRO A 73 8.37 -5.19 -11.35
N ASP A 74 7.84 -6.12 -12.13
CA ASP A 74 8.53 -6.67 -13.28
C ASP A 74 8.52 -5.64 -14.42
N LEU A 75 9.73 -5.28 -14.86
CA LEU A 75 9.95 -4.31 -15.93
C LEU A 75 10.50 -4.97 -17.21
N GLY A 76 10.52 -6.31 -17.27
CA GLY A 76 10.98 -7.07 -18.41
C GLY A 76 12.48 -7.25 -18.48
N PHE A 77 13.25 -6.84 -17.48
CA PHE A 77 14.70 -7.01 -17.48
C PHE A 77 15.28 -7.37 -16.11
N GLY A 78 16.39 -8.10 -16.15
CA GLY A 78 17.20 -8.48 -15.00
C GLY A 78 18.47 -7.63 -14.84
N VAL A 79 19.39 -8.11 -13.99
CA VAL A 79 20.71 -7.51 -13.82
C VAL A 79 21.41 -7.43 -15.19
N GLY A 80 22.06 -6.30 -15.46
CA GLY A 80 22.70 -6.04 -16.76
C GLY A 80 21.71 -5.74 -17.89
N TYR A 81 20.44 -5.42 -17.58
CA TYR A 81 19.39 -5.11 -18.57
C TYR A 81 19.09 -6.25 -19.55
N THR A 82 19.33 -7.50 -19.12
CA THR A 82 19.01 -8.69 -19.90
C THR A 82 17.50 -8.94 -19.90
N PRO A 83 16.85 -9.22 -21.05
CA PRO A 83 15.42 -9.53 -21.11
C PRO A 83 15.07 -10.67 -20.14
N LYS A 84 14.17 -10.39 -19.21
CA LYS A 84 13.75 -11.34 -18.18
C LYS A 84 12.35 -10.99 -17.69
N GLU A 85 11.45 -11.96 -17.78
CA GLU A 85 10.06 -11.84 -17.32
C GLU A 85 9.83 -12.54 -15.98
N GLY A 86 8.89 -11.97 -15.22
CA GLY A 86 8.30 -12.46 -13.99
C GLY A 86 9.08 -12.13 -12.73
N SER A 87 10.27 -11.52 -12.83
CA SER A 87 11.09 -11.19 -11.66
C SER A 87 10.96 -9.71 -11.32
N SER A 88 11.02 -9.38 -10.04
CA SER A 88 11.15 -7.99 -9.60
C SER A 88 12.39 -7.37 -10.24
N ALA A 89 12.26 -6.18 -10.82
CA ALA A 89 13.39 -5.49 -11.43
C ALA A 89 14.52 -5.24 -10.39
N PRO A 90 15.80 -5.27 -10.82
CA PRO A 90 16.88 -4.69 -10.00
C PRO A 90 16.71 -3.18 -9.91
N ASN A 91 17.57 -2.49 -9.13
CA ASN A 91 17.65 -1.04 -9.28
C ASN A 91 18.05 -0.68 -10.72
N PHE A 92 17.55 0.44 -11.24
CA PHE A 92 17.75 0.85 -12.62
C PHE A 92 17.92 2.37 -12.73
N SER A 93 18.47 2.83 -13.85
CA SER A 93 18.66 4.27 -14.09
C SER A 93 17.32 5.02 -14.08
N GLY A 94 17.25 6.13 -13.34
CA GLY A 94 16.02 6.91 -13.15
C GLY A 94 15.14 6.46 -11.98
N ASN A 95 15.51 5.39 -11.26
CA ASN A 95 14.79 4.91 -10.07
C ASN A 95 15.38 5.51 -8.78
N ASN A 96 14.95 6.72 -8.40
CA ASN A 96 15.41 7.40 -7.18
C ASN A 96 14.56 7.07 -5.95
N GLN A 97 15.03 7.45 -4.76
CA GLN A 97 14.26 7.33 -3.51
C GLN A 97 12.90 8.03 -3.65
N ASP A 98 11.86 7.39 -3.12
CA ASP A 98 10.48 7.85 -3.17
C ASP A 98 9.88 8.04 -4.57
N TYR A 99 10.52 7.57 -5.63
CA TYR A 99 9.92 7.54 -6.97
C TYR A 99 9.05 6.30 -7.12
N SER A 100 7.80 6.50 -7.52
CA SER A 100 6.83 5.42 -7.72
C SER A 100 7.10 4.72 -9.04
N VAL A 101 6.86 3.41 -9.09
CA VAL A 101 7.17 2.58 -10.27
C VAL A 101 5.98 1.72 -10.61
N VAL A 102 5.64 1.61 -11.90
CA VAL A 102 4.60 0.72 -12.40
C VAL A 102 5.17 -0.27 -13.41
N GLY A 103 4.70 -1.51 -13.35
CA GLY A 103 5.10 -2.59 -14.25
C GLY A 103 4.18 -3.79 -14.07
N LYS A 104 4.56 -4.95 -14.59
CA LYS A 104 3.77 -6.19 -14.39
C LYS A 104 4.02 -6.76 -13.00
N ILE A 105 3.10 -7.58 -12.50
CA ILE A 105 3.30 -8.31 -11.23
C ILE A 105 4.54 -9.22 -11.35
N PRO A 106 5.51 -9.15 -10.42
CA PRO A 106 6.72 -9.97 -10.43
C PRO A 106 6.45 -11.38 -9.90
N TRP A 107 5.61 -12.13 -10.60
CA TRP A 107 5.03 -13.41 -10.18
C TRP A 107 6.06 -14.49 -9.81
N LYS A 108 7.20 -14.58 -10.50
CA LYS A 108 8.30 -15.51 -10.12
C LYS A 108 8.91 -15.12 -8.78
N THR A 109 9.14 -13.82 -8.56
CA THR A 109 9.69 -13.34 -7.27
C THR A 109 8.72 -13.57 -6.13
N LEU A 110 7.42 -13.41 -6.39
CA LEU A 110 6.35 -13.64 -5.40
C LEU A 110 5.99 -15.12 -5.21
N GLY A 111 6.53 -16.03 -6.03
CA GLY A 111 6.25 -17.46 -5.93
C GLY A 111 4.82 -17.85 -6.32
N ILE A 112 4.17 -17.07 -7.19
CA ILE A 112 2.80 -17.31 -7.68
C ILE A 112 2.80 -17.57 -9.19
N PRO A 113 1.77 -18.25 -9.75
CA PRO A 113 1.62 -18.35 -11.20
C PRO A 113 1.38 -16.95 -11.83
N PRO A 114 1.64 -16.78 -13.13
CA PRO A 114 1.31 -15.54 -13.84
C PRO A 114 -0.21 -15.33 -13.84
N LEU A 115 -0.67 -14.37 -13.03
CA LEU A 115 -2.09 -14.03 -12.91
C LEU A 115 -2.54 -13.17 -14.07
N ARG A 116 -3.73 -13.49 -14.60
CA ARG A 116 -4.32 -12.82 -15.75
C ARG A 116 -5.73 -12.37 -15.47
N ASP A 117 -6.13 -11.31 -16.15
CA ASP A 117 -7.53 -10.90 -16.21
C ASP A 117 -8.36 -11.79 -17.17
N GLU A 118 -9.64 -11.48 -17.29
CA GLU A 118 -10.58 -12.20 -18.14
C GLU A 118 -10.27 -12.13 -19.66
N TYR A 119 -9.37 -11.23 -20.08
CA TYR A 119 -8.90 -11.09 -21.47
C TYR A 119 -7.53 -11.73 -21.70
N GLY A 120 -6.96 -12.38 -20.68
CA GLY A 120 -5.69 -13.08 -20.77
C GLY A 120 -4.47 -12.18 -20.53
N GLU A 121 -4.67 -10.93 -20.11
CA GLU A 121 -3.59 -9.99 -19.86
C GLU A 121 -3.04 -10.18 -18.45
N CYS A 122 -1.71 -10.16 -18.32
CA CYS A 122 -1.11 -10.17 -17.00
C CYS A 122 -1.42 -8.89 -16.23
N LEU A 123 -1.58 -9.02 -14.92
CA LEU A 123 -1.86 -7.90 -14.05
C LEU A 123 -0.66 -6.93 -13.96
N TRP A 124 -1.00 -5.64 -13.91
CA TRP A 124 -0.08 -4.54 -13.65
C TRP A 124 -0.09 -4.15 -12.18
N TYR A 125 0.98 -3.51 -11.75
CA TYR A 125 1.28 -3.20 -10.36
C TYR A 125 2.08 -1.91 -10.28
N ALA A 126 1.46 -0.89 -9.69
CA ALA A 126 2.07 0.38 -9.35
C ALA A 126 2.40 0.39 -7.85
N VAL A 127 3.66 0.61 -7.51
CA VAL A 127 4.15 0.73 -6.13
C VAL A 127 4.48 2.18 -5.82
N SER A 128 4.00 2.67 -4.67
CA SER A 128 4.43 3.96 -4.14
C SER A 128 5.91 3.91 -3.82
N GLY A 129 6.65 4.94 -4.24
CA GLY A 129 8.09 5.03 -4.02
C GLY A 129 8.50 4.96 -2.56
N ARG A 130 7.66 5.41 -1.63
CA ARG A 130 7.90 5.30 -0.18
C ARG A 130 7.79 3.87 0.37
N PHE A 131 7.17 2.97 -0.38
CA PHE A 131 6.94 1.58 0.04
C PHE A 131 7.76 0.57 -0.77
N LYS A 132 8.52 0.99 -1.80
CA LYS A 132 9.33 0.05 -2.57
C LYS A 132 10.63 -0.29 -1.83
N LYS A 133 11.11 -1.51 -2.07
CA LYS A 133 12.34 -2.07 -1.48
C LYS A 133 13.64 -1.51 -2.08
N ASN A 134 13.59 -0.86 -3.25
CA ASN A 134 14.81 -0.40 -3.90
C ASN A 134 14.61 0.84 -4.80
N PRO A 135 15.33 1.96 -4.52
CA PRO A 135 15.88 2.30 -3.20
C PRO A 135 14.76 2.47 -2.16
N GLN A 136 15.08 2.15 -0.90
CA GLN A 136 14.17 2.27 0.23
C GLN A 136 13.93 3.75 0.58
N THR A 137 12.77 4.07 1.15
CA THR A 137 12.50 5.38 1.76
C THR A 137 13.33 5.58 3.02
N SER A 138 13.49 6.83 3.47
CA SER A 138 14.23 7.13 4.70
C SER A 138 13.50 6.71 5.97
N VAL A 139 12.16 6.70 5.95
CA VAL A 139 11.31 6.36 7.10
C VAL A 139 10.08 5.57 6.63
N LEU A 140 9.98 4.32 7.09
CA LEU A 140 8.83 3.45 6.84
C LEU A 140 8.20 2.99 8.17
N ASN A 141 6.99 3.47 8.45
CA ASN A 141 6.19 3.06 9.60
C ASN A 141 4.68 3.12 9.27
N TRP A 142 3.81 2.82 10.23
CA TRP A 142 2.36 2.79 10.04
C TRP A 142 1.72 4.14 9.67
N ASP A 143 2.47 5.25 9.78
CA ASP A 143 2.01 6.60 9.44
C ASP A 143 2.60 7.09 8.10
N THR A 144 3.48 6.31 7.47
CA THR A 144 4.01 6.61 6.13
C THR A 144 2.88 6.63 5.12
N GLN A 145 2.68 7.78 4.47
CA GLN A 145 1.64 7.95 3.44
C GLN A 145 2.14 7.43 2.09
N GLY A 146 1.29 6.68 1.39
CA GLY A 146 1.50 6.35 -0.02
C GLY A 146 1.51 7.59 -0.92
N GLN A 147 1.76 7.37 -2.21
CA GLN A 147 1.96 8.43 -3.21
C GLN A 147 1.02 8.26 -4.41
N ILE A 148 -0.01 7.45 -4.27
CA ILE A 148 -1.01 7.17 -5.31
C ILE A 148 -2.38 7.53 -4.75
N ASP A 149 -3.20 8.20 -5.55
CA ASP A 149 -4.63 8.37 -5.31
C ASP A 149 -5.41 7.69 -6.44
N VAL A 150 -6.67 7.37 -6.18
CA VAL A 150 -7.62 6.88 -7.17
C VAL A 150 -8.78 7.86 -7.22
N ILE A 151 -9.14 8.30 -8.42
CA ILE A 151 -10.26 9.20 -8.70
C ILE A 151 -11.33 8.50 -9.52
N ASP A 152 -12.59 8.93 -9.39
CA ASP A 152 -13.68 8.49 -10.24
C ASP A 152 -13.71 9.24 -11.59
N GLY A 153 -14.70 8.90 -12.44
CA GLY A 153 -14.93 9.56 -13.72
C GLY A 153 -15.24 11.07 -13.64
N ASN A 154 -15.58 11.59 -12.45
CA ASN A 154 -15.85 13.00 -12.21
C ASN A 154 -14.64 13.74 -11.60
N GLY A 155 -13.50 13.04 -11.41
CA GLY A 155 -12.32 13.59 -10.74
C GLY A 155 -12.38 13.61 -9.22
N SER A 156 -13.38 12.98 -8.60
CA SER A 156 -13.49 12.90 -7.15
C SER A 156 -12.56 11.80 -6.61
N ILE A 157 -11.78 12.12 -5.57
CA ILE A 157 -10.91 11.14 -4.91
C ILE A 157 -11.77 10.08 -4.20
N ILE A 158 -11.58 8.81 -4.58
CA ILE A 158 -12.22 7.65 -3.96
C ILE A 158 -11.26 6.84 -3.07
N ALA A 159 -9.95 7.00 -3.27
CA ALA A 159 -8.93 6.50 -2.37
C ALA A 159 -7.70 7.43 -2.41
N SER A 160 -7.12 7.75 -1.26
CA SER A 160 -5.94 8.61 -1.15
C SER A 160 -4.78 7.91 -0.46
N ASN A 161 -3.54 8.28 -0.81
CA ASN A 161 -2.32 7.78 -0.16
C ASN A 161 -2.18 6.25 -0.22
N VAL A 162 -2.64 5.65 -1.32
CA VAL A 162 -2.52 4.23 -1.64
C VAL A 162 -1.05 3.82 -1.71
N VAL A 163 -0.70 2.70 -1.06
CA VAL A 163 0.69 2.20 -1.03
C VAL A 163 1.04 1.44 -2.29
N ALA A 164 0.06 0.75 -2.87
CA ALA A 164 0.17 0.04 -4.12
C ALA A 164 -1.19 -0.11 -4.81
N LEU A 165 -1.19 -0.10 -6.14
CA LEU A 165 -2.36 -0.32 -6.98
C LEU A 165 -2.08 -1.47 -7.95
N ILE A 166 -3.00 -2.41 -8.02
CA ILE A 166 -2.97 -3.56 -8.92
C ILE A 166 -4.05 -3.33 -9.97
N ALA A 167 -3.69 -3.45 -11.24
CA ALA A 167 -4.56 -3.16 -12.36
C ALA A 167 -4.72 -4.38 -13.28
N ALA A 168 -5.97 -4.67 -13.62
CA ALA A 168 -6.34 -5.50 -14.75
C ALA A 168 -6.63 -4.57 -15.93
N ALA A 169 -5.90 -4.77 -17.03
CA ALA A 169 -5.85 -3.87 -18.19
C ALA A 169 -7.05 -4.00 -19.13
N GLY A 170 -7.86 -5.05 -18.98
CA GLY A 170 -9.02 -5.25 -19.82
C GLY A 170 -8.67 -5.50 -21.30
N PRO A 171 -9.66 -5.41 -22.21
CA PRO A 171 -9.40 -5.50 -23.63
C PRO A 171 -8.60 -4.28 -24.10
N ALA A 172 -7.76 -4.46 -25.11
CA ALA A 172 -7.00 -3.35 -25.68
C ALA A 172 -7.95 -2.28 -26.23
N LEU A 173 -7.71 -1.02 -25.83
CA LEU A 173 -8.39 0.15 -26.37
C LEU A 173 -7.66 0.70 -27.59
N ASP A 174 -8.32 1.59 -28.34
CA ASP A 174 -7.75 2.19 -29.54
C ASP A 174 -6.39 2.86 -29.27
N GLY A 175 -5.42 2.57 -30.13
CA GLY A 175 -4.03 3.04 -30.02
C GLY A 175 -3.11 2.13 -29.19
N GLN A 176 -3.65 1.31 -28.29
CA GLN A 176 -2.85 0.38 -27.50
C GLN A 176 -2.26 -0.74 -28.37
N ASN A 177 -0.92 -0.82 -28.41
CA ASN A 177 -0.22 -1.89 -29.14
C ASN A 177 0.50 -2.81 -28.16
N ARG A 178 -0.04 -4.03 -27.99
CA ARG A 178 0.47 -5.05 -27.06
C ARG A 178 1.36 -6.11 -27.72
N VAL A 179 1.90 -5.83 -28.92
CA VAL A 179 2.79 -6.76 -29.64
C VAL A 179 4.00 -7.14 -28.77
N SER A 180 4.40 -8.41 -28.87
CA SER A 180 5.52 -8.97 -28.12
C SER A 180 6.82 -8.23 -28.40
N ALA A 181 7.50 -7.82 -27.32
CA ALA A 181 8.76 -7.10 -27.40
C ALA A 181 9.97 -8.03 -27.51
N ASP A 182 9.90 -9.25 -26.97
CA ASP A 182 11.04 -10.16 -26.91
C ASP A 182 10.59 -11.64 -26.79
N PRO A 183 11.22 -12.59 -27.51
CA PRO A 183 10.92 -14.03 -27.36
C PRO A 183 11.17 -14.59 -25.95
N ALA A 184 11.94 -13.91 -25.10
CA ALA A 184 12.13 -14.27 -23.69
C ALA A 184 10.86 -14.07 -22.84
N TYR A 185 9.88 -13.29 -23.31
CA TYR A 185 8.63 -13.03 -22.62
C TYR A 185 7.58 -14.06 -23.07
N THR A 186 7.53 -15.19 -22.37
CA THR A 186 6.76 -16.38 -22.78
C THR A 186 5.43 -16.50 -22.06
N GLN A 187 5.29 -15.89 -20.88
CA GLN A 187 4.08 -15.95 -20.09
C GLN A 187 3.25 -14.69 -20.33
N CYS A 188 3.63 -13.57 -19.74
CA CYS A 188 2.90 -12.30 -19.87
C CYS A 188 3.11 -11.63 -21.24
N GLY A 189 4.18 -11.98 -21.95
CA GLY A 189 4.43 -11.56 -23.33
C GLY A 189 4.39 -10.05 -23.51
N GLY A 190 4.09 -9.63 -24.75
CA GLY A 190 3.85 -8.22 -25.06
C GLY A 190 5.05 -7.32 -24.81
N ASN A 191 4.80 -6.03 -24.61
CA ASN A 191 5.83 -5.06 -24.20
C ASN A 191 5.60 -4.60 -22.76
N TYR A 192 6.51 -3.73 -22.29
CA TYR A 192 6.50 -3.18 -20.93
C TYR A 192 6.25 -1.67 -20.92
N ASP A 193 5.72 -1.10 -22.01
CA ASP A 193 5.26 0.29 -22.06
C ASP A 193 3.84 0.37 -21.51
N VAL A 194 3.69 0.97 -20.34
CA VAL A 194 2.47 0.89 -19.51
C VAL A 194 1.27 1.47 -20.24
N ARG A 195 1.47 2.51 -21.06
CA ARG A 195 0.39 3.14 -21.84
C ARG A 195 -0.26 2.21 -22.87
N ASN A 196 0.43 1.15 -23.29
CA ASN A 196 -0.14 0.15 -24.21
C ASN A 196 -1.11 -0.81 -23.51
N TYR A 197 -1.30 -0.66 -22.20
CA TYR A 197 -2.14 -1.55 -21.40
C TYR A 197 -3.12 -0.76 -20.54
N LEU A 198 -2.63 0.24 -19.79
CA LEU A 198 -3.44 1.03 -18.87
C LEU A 198 -3.92 2.34 -19.51
N ASP A 199 -5.03 2.85 -19.00
CA ASP A 199 -5.89 3.83 -19.66
C ASP A 199 -5.70 5.29 -19.23
N SER A 200 -5.93 6.30 -20.06
CA SER A 200 -6.18 6.21 -21.49
C SER A 200 -4.87 6.27 -22.27
N TYR A 201 -4.79 5.55 -23.39
CA TYR A 201 -3.62 5.58 -24.28
C TYR A 201 -3.22 7.00 -24.68
N ASP A 202 -4.19 7.83 -25.08
CA ASP A 202 -3.98 9.21 -25.50
C ASP A 202 -4.32 10.18 -24.35
N VAL A 203 -3.38 11.06 -24.00
CA VAL A 203 -3.55 12.07 -22.96
C VAL A 203 -4.65 13.09 -23.26
N SER A 204 -5.07 13.24 -24.53
CA SER A 204 -6.22 14.08 -24.90
C SER A 204 -7.56 13.52 -24.41
N ASN A 205 -7.62 12.21 -24.13
CA ASN A 205 -8.78 11.53 -23.57
C ASN A 205 -8.73 11.44 -22.04
N ALA A 206 -7.79 12.14 -21.40
CA ALA A 206 -7.59 12.09 -19.97
C ALA A 206 -8.81 12.64 -19.20
N VAL A 207 -9.32 11.85 -18.26
CA VAL A 207 -10.33 12.31 -17.31
C VAL A 207 -9.66 13.14 -16.23
N SER A 208 -10.11 14.39 -16.04
CA SER A 208 -9.52 15.34 -15.10
C SER A 208 -8.02 15.55 -15.30
N GLY A 209 -7.55 15.38 -16.56
CA GLY A 209 -6.13 15.47 -16.93
C GLY A 209 -5.27 14.31 -16.45
N GLN A 210 -5.86 13.20 -15.99
CA GLN A 210 -5.15 12.04 -15.46
C GLN A 210 -5.23 10.81 -16.37
N VAL A 211 -4.16 10.04 -16.40
CA VAL A 211 -4.03 8.73 -17.07
C VAL A 211 -3.42 7.72 -16.08
N ASN A 212 -3.63 6.43 -16.32
CA ASN A 212 -3.29 5.31 -15.44
C ASN A 212 -1.85 4.81 -15.67
N TYR A 213 -0.95 5.72 -16.06
CA TYR A 213 0.48 5.44 -16.21
C TYR A 213 1.31 6.68 -15.87
N PHE A 214 2.61 6.49 -15.69
CA PHE A 214 3.52 7.58 -15.32
C PHE A 214 4.16 8.23 -16.54
N ALA A 215 3.40 9.15 -17.15
CA ALA A 215 3.82 9.88 -18.35
C ALA A 215 5.18 10.60 -18.17
N GLY A 216 5.94 10.69 -19.25
CA GLY A 216 7.21 11.44 -19.29
C GLY A 216 8.45 10.66 -18.83
N SER A 217 8.32 9.35 -18.60
CA SER A 217 9.44 8.45 -18.31
C SER A 217 9.56 7.35 -19.37
N THR A 218 10.71 6.68 -19.46
CA THR A 218 10.88 5.50 -20.32
C THR A 218 9.79 4.48 -20.03
N ASN A 219 9.07 4.05 -21.06
CA ASN A 219 7.96 3.09 -20.96
C ASN A 219 6.83 3.53 -20.00
N ASN A 220 6.74 4.83 -19.70
CA ASN A 220 5.71 5.43 -18.84
C ASN A 220 5.62 4.79 -17.44
N ARG A 221 6.78 4.40 -16.90
CA ARG A 221 6.86 3.50 -15.74
C ARG A 221 7.33 4.12 -14.43
N VAL A 222 7.85 5.35 -14.44
CA VAL A 222 8.39 6.01 -13.24
C VAL A 222 7.73 7.37 -13.03
N ALA A 223 7.27 7.61 -11.81
CA ALA A 223 6.75 8.88 -11.35
C ALA A 223 7.66 9.51 -10.30
N LEU A 224 7.94 10.80 -10.46
CA LEU A 224 8.63 11.60 -9.46
C LEU A 224 7.82 11.69 -8.16
N ASN A 225 8.48 11.98 -7.04
CA ASN A 225 7.86 12.12 -5.73
C ASN A 225 7.10 13.45 -5.52
N SER A 226 6.87 14.23 -6.57
CA SER A 226 6.10 15.49 -6.54
C SER A 226 4.60 15.20 -6.60
N ASN A 227 3.90 15.38 -5.47
CA ASN A 227 2.47 15.09 -5.30
C ASN A 227 2.09 13.62 -5.53
N ASN A 228 0.90 13.25 -5.05
CA ASN A 228 0.32 11.95 -5.35
C ASN A 228 -0.02 11.84 -6.84
N LYS A 229 0.16 10.65 -7.40
CA LYS A 229 -0.23 10.32 -8.78
C LYS A 229 -1.63 9.74 -8.78
N GLN A 230 -2.46 10.13 -9.74
CA GLN A 230 -3.87 9.79 -9.76
C GLN A 230 -4.15 8.75 -10.83
N PHE A 231 -4.85 7.68 -10.46
CA PHE A 231 -5.41 6.70 -11.39
C PHE A 231 -6.93 6.89 -11.46
N VAL A 232 -7.51 6.79 -12.65
CA VAL A 232 -8.93 6.99 -12.92
C VAL A 232 -9.65 5.65 -12.96
N ALA A 233 -10.53 5.42 -12.00
CA ALA A 233 -11.42 4.27 -11.94
C ALA A 233 -12.78 4.63 -12.56
N THR A 234 -12.88 4.50 -13.88
CA THR A 234 -14.12 4.72 -14.62
C THR A 234 -14.23 3.72 -15.77
N ASN A 235 -15.41 3.65 -16.39
CA ASN A 235 -15.64 2.82 -17.56
C ASN A 235 -16.24 3.66 -18.70
N GLY A 236 -15.68 3.55 -19.89
CA GLY A 236 -16.09 4.27 -21.10
C GLY A 236 -15.21 3.91 -22.29
N ASP A 237 -15.31 4.70 -23.36
CA ASP A 237 -14.60 4.42 -24.63
C ASP A 237 -13.07 4.43 -24.50
N HIS A 238 -12.56 5.07 -23.44
CA HIS A 238 -11.15 5.32 -23.22
C HIS A 238 -10.63 4.81 -21.86
N TYR A 239 -11.49 4.18 -21.07
CA TYR A 239 -11.17 3.60 -19.76
C TYR A 239 -11.96 2.30 -19.56
N ASN A 240 -11.26 1.21 -19.29
CA ASN A 240 -11.81 -0.09 -18.94
C ASN A 240 -10.98 -0.82 -17.87
N ASP A 241 -9.89 -0.22 -17.40
CA ASP A 241 -9.06 -0.70 -16.30
C ASP A 241 -9.89 -1.02 -15.05
N ARG A 242 -9.55 -2.13 -14.38
CA ARG A 242 -10.11 -2.47 -13.06
C ARG A 242 -9.01 -2.53 -12.02
N PHE A 243 -9.25 -1.91 -10.87
CA PHE A 243 -8.25 -1.80 -9.82
C PHE A 243 -8.61 -2.57 -8.56
N LEU A 244 -7.55 -3.01 -7.88
CA LEU A 244 -7.55 -3.29 -6.46
C LEU A 244 -6.34 -2.58 -5.85
N TYR A 245 -6.54 -1.89 -4.73
CA TYR A 245 -5.47 -1.12 -4.09
C TYR A 245 -5.17 -1.62 -2.68
N MET A 246 -3.98 -1.26 -2.22
CA MET A 246 -3.46 -1.55 -0.89
C MET A 246 -3.29 -0.24 -0.11
N MET A 247 -3.72 -0.25 1.14
CA MET A 247 -3.49 0.84 2.09
C MET A 247 -2.35 0.49 3.06
N VAL A 248 -1.83 1.49 3.77
CA VAL A 248 -0.78 1.27 4.79
C VAL A 248 -1.21 0.25 5.85
N ASP A 249 -2.49 0.24 6.18
CA ASP A 249 -3.11 -0.70 7.11
C ASP A 249 -3.06 -2.16 6.62
N ASP A 250 -3.15 -2.40 5.31
CA ASP A 250 -3.04 -3.74 4.74
C ASP A 250 -1.64 -4.35 5.01
N ILE A 251 -0.63 -3.49 5.18
CA ILE A 251 0.76 -3.86 5.46
C ILE A 251 1.04 -3.91 6.97
N PHE A 252 0.70 -2.85 7.70
CA PHE A 252 1.12 -2.73 9.09
C PHE A 252 0.23 -3.50 10.07
N ARG A 253 -1.06 -3.69 9.79
CA ARG A 253 -1.93 -4.52 10.67
C ARG A 253 -1.40 -5.95 10.85
N PRO A 254 -0.96 -6.67 9.81
CA PRO A 254 -0.32 -7.98 10.01
C PRO A 254 1.09 -7.88 10.61
N ILE A 255 1.89 -6.86 10.27
CA ILE A 255 3.25 -6.70 10.84
C ILE A 255 3.21 -6.53 12.36
N ILE A 256 2.32 -5.67 12.89
CA ILE A 256 2.25 -5.43 14.34
C ILE A 256 1.82 -6.67 15.14
N ARG A 257 1.20 -7.67 14.48
CA ARG A 257 0.81 -8.96 15.08
C ARG A 257 1.95 -9.95 15.16
N ARG A 258 3.08 -9.71 14.48
CA ARG A 258 4.25 -10.58 14.58
C ARG A 258 4.85 -10.48 15.99
N SER A 259 5.27 -11.61 16.54
CA SER A 259 5.89 -11.66 17.87
C SER A 259 7.22 -10.88 17.96
N ASP A 260 7.96 -10.82 16.86
CA ASP A 260 9.22 -10.09 16.77
C ASP A 260 9.02 -8.57 16.69
N PHE A 261 7.84 -8.06 16.32
CA PHE A 261 7.54 -6.63 16.33
C PHE A 261 7.51 -6.06 17.76
N ALA A 262 6.74 -6.68 18.66
CA ALA A 262 6.67 -6.26 20.07
C ALA A 262 8.04 -6.39 20.78
N THR A 263 8.77 -7.46 20.44
CA THR A 263 10.14 -7.69 20.93
C THR A 263 11.08 -6.59 20.45
N GLN A 264 10.98 -6.19 19.18
CA GLN A 264 11.82 -5.15 18.60
C GLN A 264 11.56 -3.77 19.20
N ILE A 265 10.30 -3.42 19.49
CA ILE A 265 9.99 -2.16 20.21
C ILE A 265 10.61 -2.20 21.60
N SER A 266 10.41 -3.29 22.35
CA SER A 266 10.97 -3.42 23.70
C SER A 266 12.49 -3.37 23.67
N SER A 267 13.12 -4.04 22.69
CA SER A 267 14.57 -4.00 22.48
C SER A 267 15.10 -2.59 22.25
N LEU A 268 14.38 -1.73 21.50
CA LEU A 268 14.75 -0.33 21.34
C LEU A 268 14.57 0.47 22.66
N LEU A 269 13.41 0.35 23.30
CA LEU A 269 13.10 1.14 24.51
C LEU A 269 13.98 0.78 25.71
N ASP A 270 14.47 -0.47 25.74
CA ASP A 270 15.36 -1.01 26.77
C ASP A 270 16.84 -1.00 26.36
N ASP A 271 17.17 -0.48 25.16
CA ASP A 271 18.53 -0.35 24.67
C ASP A 271 19.38 0.54 25.60
N SER A 272 20.44 -0.02 26.18
CA SER A 272 21.27 0.68 27.17
C SER A 272 22.00 1.90 26.60
N THR A 273 22.46 1.81 25.34
CA THR A 273 23.11 2.92 24.64
C THR A 273 22.12 4.05 24.41
N PHE A 274 20.92 3.69 23.95
CA PHE A 274 19.86 4.65 23.70
C PHE A 274 19.40 5.33 24.99
N ARG A 275 19.16 4.57 26.06
CA ARG A 275 18.74 5.15 27.35
C ARG A 275 19.80 6.08 27.93
N THR A 276 21.08 5.73 27.83
CA THR A 276 22.20 6.61 28.25
C THR A 276 22.20 7.92 27.46
N HIS A 277 22.00 7.83 26.14
CA HIS A 277 21.85 9.02 25.28
C HIS A 277 20.63 9.86 25.69
N LEU A 278 19.48 9.24 25.90
CA LEU A 278 18.24 9.92 26.31
C LEU A 278 18.33 10.58 27.70
N GLN A 279 19.18 10.08 28.60
CA GLN A 279 19.41 10.68 29.92
C GLN A 279 20.29 11.94 29.86
N SER A 280 21.16 12.05 28.85
CA SER A 280 22.15 13.13 28.76
C SER A 280 21.84 14.18 27.71
N VAL A 281 21.06 13.84 26.68
CA VAL A 281 20.71 14.74 25.58
C VAL A 281 19.95 15.98 26.07
N VAL A 282 20.19 17.12 25.42
CA VAL A 282 19.36 18.32 25.62
C VAL A 282 18.00 18.09 24.98
N ILE A 283 16.93 18.12 25.78
CA ILE A 283 15.56 17.93 25.31
C ILE A 283 15.09 19.18 24.57
N ALA A 284 14.73 19.04 23.29
CA ALA A 284 14.31 20.14 22.42
C ALA A 284 13.33 19.67 21.34
N GLY A 285 12.64 20.64 20.71
CA GLY A 285 11.60 20.39 19.71
C GLY A 285 10.21 20.21 20.30
N SER A 286 9.22 19.94 19.47
CA SER A 286 7.84 19.77 19.95
C SER A 286 7.62 18.49 20.76
N LYS A 287 8.42 17.44 20.49
CA LYS A 287 8.35 16.12 21.16
C LYS A 287 9.57 15.80 22.02
N GLY A 288 10.52 16.72 22.14
CA GLY A 288 11.75 16.50 22.91
C GLY A 288 12.80 15.61 22.23
N MET A 289 12.63 15.31 20.94
CA MET A 289 13.45 14.36 20.18
C MET A 289 14.38 14.99 19.14
N ASP A 290 14.43 16.32 19.01
CA ASP A 290 15.18 16.99 17.93
C ASP A 290 16.67 16.66 17.99
N ASN A 291 17.25 16.68 19.19
CA ASN A 291 18.67 16.35 19.42
C ASN A 291 18.94 14.85 19.60
N VAL A 292 17.93 13.99 19.47
CA VAL A 292 18.09 12.54 19.64
C VAL A 292 18.57 11.89 18.33
N SER A 293 19.72 11.23 18.37
CA SER A 293 20.22 10.46 17.22
C SER A 293 19.97 8.97 17.40
N CYS A 294 19.36 8.34 16.38
CA CYS A 294 19.19 6.89 16.32
C CYS A 294 20.49 6.12 16.05
N THR A 295 21.59 6.81 15.75
CA THR A 295 22.92 6.19 15.72
C THR A 295 23.44 5.85 17.11
N ASN A 296 22.87 6.45 18.17
CA ASN A 296 23.17 6.14 19.57
C ASN A 296 22.27 5.02 20.09
N THR A 297 22.09 3.97 19.29
CA THR A 297 21.44 2.71 19.67
C THR A 297 22.38 1.56 19.33
N SER A 298 22.11 0.36 19.83
CA SER A 298 22.72 -0.85 19.28
C SER A 298 22.42 -0.95 17.78
N SER A 299 23.33 -1.56 17.00
CA SER A 299 23.20 -1.65 15.54
C SER A 299 21.94 -2.38 15.08
N SER A 300 21.46 -3.36 15.85
CA SER A 300 20.18 -4.05 15.60
C SER A 300 18.95 -3.14 15.73
N ASN A 301 19.08 -2.02 16.45
CA ASN A 301 17.99 -1.10 16.76
C ASN A 301 18.03 0.17 15.92
N THR A 302 19.14 0.48 15.24
CA THR A 302 19.31 1.76 14.52
C THR A 302 18.26 1.97 13.43
N THR A 303 18.00 0.96 12.60
CA THR A 303 16.96 1.01 11.56
C THR A 303 15.57 1.15 12.17
N PHE A 304 15.28 0.38 13.23
CA PHE A 304 14.00 0.49 13.92
C PHE A 304 13.81 1.88 14.54
N CYS A 305 14.79 2.40 15.28
CA CYS A 305 14.75 3.75 15.81
C CYS A 305 14.52 4.77 14.70
N THR A 306 15.23 4.69 13.57
CA THR A 306 15.08 5.65 12.47
C THR A 306 13.66 5.65 11.90
N ASN A 307 13.10 4.47 11.65
CA ASN A 307 11.73 4.32 11.14
C ASN A 307 10.66 4.77 12.15
N TRP A 308 10.93 4.63 13.44
CA TRP A 308 9.94 4.83 14.50
C TRP A 308 10.20 6.06 15.38
N LYS A 309 11.24 6.87 15.10
CA LYS A 309 11.62 8.06 15.87
C LYS A 309 10.46 9.04 16.02
N GLU A 310 9.62 9.14 14.99
CA GLU A 310 8.44 10.01 14.99
C GLU A 310 7.43 9.65 16.08
N MET A 311 7.40 8.39 16.54
CA MET A 311 6.53 7.93 17.63
C MET A 311 7.14 8.18 19.01
N LEU A 312 8.40 8.61 19.10
CA LEU A 312 9.07 8.82 20.37
C LEU A 312 8.83 10.24 20.89
N LEU A 313 8.62 10.35 22.20
CA LEU A 313 8.53 11.61 22.92
C LEU A 313 9.38 11.53 24.19
N LEU A 314 10.07 12.62 24.52
CA LEU A 314 10.95 12.70 25.68
C LEU A 314 10.69 13.99 26.45
N THR A 315 10.54 13.86 27.77
CA THR A 315 10.35 15.00 28.68
C THR A 315 11.09 14.78 30.00
N GLN A 316 11.50 15.88 30.64
CA GLN A 316 12.12 15.91 31.97
C GLN A 316 11.04 16.19 33.04
N LEU A 317 11.09 15.46 34.15
CA LEU A 317 10.29 15.79 35.33
C LEU A 317 10.97 16.91 36.12
N SER A 318 10.19 17.86 36.65
CA SER A 318 10.70 19.01 37.42
C SER A 318 11.49 18.59 38.67
N THR A 319 11.10 17.47 39.26
CA THR A 319 11.80 16.76 40.34
C THR A 319 11.64 15.27 40.11
N PRO A 320 12.58 14.42 40.57
CA PRO A 320 12.45 12.98 40.46
C PRO A 320 11.11 12.49 41.04
N ALA A 321 10.30 11.81 40.24
CA ALA A 321 8.96 11.36 40.66
C ALA A 321 8.57 10.05 39.96
N SER A 322 7.71 9.27 40.62
CA SER A 322 7.18 8.03 40.06
C SER A 322 6.12 8.31 39.00
N ILE A 323 6.08 7.47 37.97
CA ILE A 323 4.99 7.39 36.99
C ILE A 323 4.22 6.07 37.17
N THR A 324 3.08 5.90 36.51
CA THR A 324 2.30 4.65 36.57
C THR A 324 2.56 3.79 35.33
N LEU A 325 3.19 2.62 35.51
CA LEU A 325 3.37 1.62 34.46
C LEU A 325 2.63 0.33 34.81
N ASN A 326 1.83 -0.20 33.88
CA ASN A 326 1.06 -1.43 34.07
C ASN A 326 0.21 -1.42 35.37
N GLY A 327 -0.31 -0.25 35.76
CA GLY A 327 -1.12 -0.08 36.97
C GLY A 327 -0.33 0.04 38.29
N ALA A 328 1.01 0.08 38.24
CA ALA A 328 1.86 0.23 39.42
C ALA A 328 2.79 1.45 39.33
N ALA A 329 3.12 2.06 40.47
CA ALA A 329 4.09 3.14 40.53
C ALA A 329 5.51 2.64 40.27
N THR A 330 6.29 3.36 39.46
CA THR A 330 7.71 3.08 39.23
C THR A 330 8.59 3.60 40.37
N SER A 331 9.88 3.25 40.37
CA SER A 331 10.88 4.07 41.05
C SER A 331 10.87 5.51 40.50
N PRO A 332 11.34 6.51 41.26
CA PRO A 332 11.43 7.88 40.76
C PRO A 332 12.22 7.98 39.46
N CYS A 333 11.68 8.69 38.49
CA CYS A 333 12.28 8.96 37.18
C CYS A 333 12.77 10.40 37.14
N ASN A 334 13.87 10.65 36.45
CA ASN A 334 14.25 11.99 36.03
C ASN A 334 13.59 12.37 34.70
N ARG A 335 13.47 11.43 33.78
CA ARG A 335 12.84 11.64 32.46
C ARG A 335 11.83 10.55 32.15
N VAL A 336 10.88 10.89 31.28
CA VAL A 336 9.89 9.96 30.75
C VAL A 336 10.10 9.84 29.25
N LEU A 337 10.36 8.61 28.78
CA LEU A 337 10.35 8.26 27.37
C LEU A 337 8.99 7.64 27.06
N ILE A 338 8.31 8.15 26.03
CA ILE A 338 7.04 7.64 25.53
C ILE A 338 7.25 7.16 24.10
N PHE A 339 6.67 6.00 23.77
CA PHE A 339 6.43 5.57 22.39
C PHE A 339 4.92 5.63 22.17
N ALA A 340 4.48 6.59 21.37
CA ALA A 340 3.08 6.79 21.04
C ALA A 340 2.53 5.63 20.20
N GLY A 341 1.30 5.23 20.52
CA GLY A 341 0.61 4.20 19.77
C GLY A 341 0.15 4.64 18.36
N GLN A 342 -0.54 3.73 17.69
CA GLN A 342 -1.31 4.06 16.49
C GLN A 342 -2.34 5.16 16.78
N LYS A 343 -2.55 6.02 15.79
CA LYS A 343 -3.51 7.11 15.88
C LYS A 343 -4.90 6.62 16.30
N THR A 344 -5.53 7.36 17.20
CA THR A 344 -6.99 7.27 17.41
C THR A 344 -7.74 8.07 16.35
N GLY A 345 -9.06 7.90 16.24
CA GLY A 345 -9.86 8.48 15.15
C GLY A 345 -9.85 10.01 15.05
N ALA A 346 -9.47 10.72 16.11
CA ALA A 346 -9.37 12.19 16.12
C ALA A 346 -7.99 12.70 15.70
N GLN A 347 -6.96 11.85 15.69
CA GLN A 347 -5.58 12.25 15.47
C GLN A 347 -5.22 12.21 13.98
N VAL A 348 -4.43 13.17 13.54
CA VAL A 348 -3.89 13.27 12.17
C VAL A 348 -2.36 13.40 12.21
N ARG A 349 -1.65 12.76 11.27
CA ARG A 349 -0.16 12.80 11.22
C ARG A 349 0.34 12.87 9.77
N SER A 350 -0.34 13.63 8.91
CA SER A 350 -0.07 13.67 7.47
C SER A 350 0.89 14.79 7.07
N SER A 351 0.78 15.97 7.69
CA SER A 351 1.65 17.13 7.43
C SER A 351 2.73 17.31 8.51
N THR A 352 3.72 18.17 8.24
CA THR A 352 4.72 18.59 9.24
C THR A 352 4.07 19.27 10.44
N THR A 353 3.00 20.04 10.23
CA THR A 353 2.25 20.70 11.31
C THR A 353 1.56 19.67 12.19
N ASP A 354 0.86 18.70 11.59
CA ASP A 354 0.17 17.65 12.35
C ASP A 354 1.15 16.83 13.18
N LYS A 355 2.31 16.52 12.59
CA LYS A 355 3.39 15.77 13.22
C LYS A 355 4.09 16.51 14.36
N ALA A 356 4.00 17.84 14.37
CA ALA A 356 4.53 18.67 15.45
C ALA A 356 3.54 18.82 16.62
N ASP A 357 2.23 18.61 16.39
CA ASP A 357 1.20 18.71 17.42
C ASP A 357 1.14 17.45 18.28
N ILE A 358 1.47 17.58 19.56
CA ILE A 358 1.49 16.49 20.53
C ILE A 358 0.11 15.86 20.78
N ALA A 359 -0.99 16.59 20.53
CA ALA A 359 -2.34 16.05 20.64
C ALA A 359 -2.64 14.95 19.60
N ASN A 360 -1.85 14.92 18.51
CA ASN A 360 -1.90 13.84 17.54
C ASN A 360 -1.16 12.58 17.97
N TYR A 361 -0.48 12.60 19.13
CA TYR A 361 0.32 11.49 19.64
C TYR A 361 -0.16 10.95 20.98
N LEU A 362 -0.64 11.83 21.86
CA LEU A 362 -1.00 11.49 23.23
C LEU A 362 -2.44 11.84 23.54
N GLU A 363 -3.09 11.04 24.36
CA GLU A 363 -4.38 11.34 24.98
C GLU A 363 -4.22 11.69 26.47
N SER A 364 -5.30 12.17 27.10
CA SER A 364 -5.34 12.35 28.55
C SER A 364 -5.15 10.99 29.27
N PRO A 365 -4.36 10.92 30.36
CA PRO A 365 -3.73 12.03 31.08
C PRO A 365 -2.36 12.48 30.53
N ASN A 366 -1.74 11.67 29.66
CA ASN A 366 -0.37 11.88 29.18
C ASN A 366 -0.20 13.20 28.43
N LEU A 367 -1.19 13.58 27.61
CA LEU A 367 -1.21 14.85 26.89
C LEU A 367 -1.15 16.06 27.83
N ALA A 368 -1.86 16.01 28.96
CA ALA A 368 -1.86 17.11 29.93
C ALA A 368 -0.55 17.17 30.74
N ALA A 369 0.04 16.01 31.03
CA ALA A 369 1.31 15.91 31.74
C ALA A 369 2.51 16.30 30.86
N PHE A 370 2.48 16.00 29.56
CA PHE A 370 3.59 16.21 28.65
C PHE A 370 3.82 17.69 28.32
N ASN A 371 5.07 18.11 28.42
CA ASN A 371 5.57 19.40 27.93
C ASN A 371 7.08 19.30 27.70
N VAL A 372 7.63 20.13 26.81
CA VAL A 372 9.06 20.17 26.48
C VAL A 372 9.66 21.51 26.93
N PRO A 373 10.86 21.52 27.57
CA PRO A 373 11.66 20.37 27.97
C PRO A 373 11.15 19.69 29.25
N THR A 374 10.34 20.38 30.04
CA THR A 374 9.92 19.94 31.37
C THR A 374 8.42 19.71 31.42
N ALA A 375 8.02 18.51 31.85
CA ALA A 375 6.64 18.09 32.03
C ALA A 375 5.87 19.00 33.00
N ASN A 376 4.56 19.13 32.77
CA ASN A 376 3.66 19.88 33.66
C ASN A 376 3.37 19.13 34.97
N SER A 377 3.44 17.80 34.94
CA SER A 377 3.26 16.94 36.11
C SER A 377 3.89 15.56 35.90
N ALA A 378 3.95 14.74 36.95
CA ALA A 378 4.38 13.35 36.88
C ALA A 378 3.23 12.36 36.59
N ASN A 379 2.03 12.84 36.24
CA ASN A 379 0.84 12.00 36.01
C ASN A 379 0.86 11.30 34.64
N PHE A 380 1.92 10.54 34.38
CA PHE A 380 2.03 9.69 33.20
C PHE A 380 1.53 8.28 33.52
N VAL A 381 0.73 7.75 32.61
CA VAL A 381 0.16 6.40 32.68
C VAL A 381 0.38 5.69 31.36
N GLY A 382 0.99 4.51 31.41
CA GLY A 382 1.24 3.70 30.21
C GLY A 382 1.51 2.24 30.52
N ILE A 383 1.88 1.51 29.47
CA ILE A 383 2.29 0.10 29.57
C ILE A 383 3.76 -0.06 29.19
N SER A 384 4.39 -1.15 29.63
CA SER A 384 5.81 -1.41 29.30
C SER A 384 6.00 -2.20 28.00
N THR A 385 4.99 -2.96 27.57
CA THR A 385 5.09 -3.91 26.46
C THR A 385 4.03 -3.65 25.43
N PHE A 386 4.41 -3.63 24.15
CA PHE A 386 3.46 -3.48 23.05
C PHE A 386 2.47 -4.66 22.98
N ALA A 387 1.20 -4.34 22.73
CA ALA A 387 0.14 -5.33 22.54
C ALA A 387 -0.65 -5.00 21.26
N TRP A 388 -0.65 -5.91 20.29
CA TRP A 388 -1.26 -5.68 18.98
C TRP A 388 -2.79 -5.51 19.03
N ASN A 389 -3.44 -6.02 20.08
CA ASN A 389 -4.88 -5.89 20.32
C ASN A 389 -5.25 -4.56 21.01
N SER A 390 -4.26 -3.74 21.36
CA SER A 390 -4.44 -2.36 21.84
C SER A 390 -3.32 -1.48 21.27
N PRO A 391 -3.24 -1.35 19.92
CA PRO A 391 -2.08 -0.77 19.26
C PRO A 391 -1.97 0.75 19.42
N SER A 392 -3.03 1.40 19.90
CA SER A 392 -3.05 2.83 20.25
C SER A 392 -2.52 3.11 21.65
N THR A 393 -2.26 2.11 22.49
CA THR A 393 -1.77 2.34 23.84
C THR A 393 -0.32 2.78 23.84
N ASP A 394 -0.04 3.90 24.51
CA ASP A 394 1.31 4.42 24.70
C ASP A 394 2.19 3.47 25.53
N LEU A 395 3.41 3.25 25.04
CA LEU A 395 4.44 2.56 25.80
C LEU A 395 5.32 3.58 26.49
N MET A 396 5.83 3.24 27.67
CA MET A 396 6.63 4.17 28.45
C MET A 396 7.83 3.51 29.11
N ARG A 397 8.85 4.33 29.34
CA ARG A 397 9.99 4.00 30.19
C ARG A 397 10.28 5.14 31.15
N CYS A 398 10.46 4.75 32.41
CA CYS A 398 11.09 5.57 33.42
C CYS A 398 12.60 5.63 33.15
N LEU A 399 13.16 6.83 33.00
CA LEU A 399 14.60 7.04 32.88
C LEU A 399 15.08 7.68 34.18
N PRO A 400 15.96 7.01 34.96
CA PRO A 400 16.44 7.53 36.23
C PRO A 400 17.43 8.68 36.06
#